data_AF-A0A8C1T9B1-F1
#
_entry.id   AF-A0A8C1T9B1-F1
#
_cell.length_a   1.000
_cell.length_b   1.000
_cell.length_c   1.000
_cell.angle_alpha   90.00
_cell.angle_beta   90.00
_cell.angle_gamma   90.00
#
_symmetry.space_group_name_H-M   'P 1'
#
loop_
_entity.id
_entity.type
_entity.pdbx_description
1 polymer ?
#
loop_
_entity_poly.entity_id
_entity_poly.type
_entity_poly.pdbx_seq_one_letter_code
_entity_poly.pdbx_strand_id
1 'polypeptide(L)' 'MPNGYDCSDMDLQVIPDQIPNSVQILKFSFNYLPALYNLTFQRLKSLNYLVLTR' A
#
# COMPACT_ATOMS: atom_id res chain seq x y z
N MET A 1 -4.91 12.47 3.03
CA MET A 1 -6.20 12.04 3.65
C MET A 1 -5.92 11.77 5.12
N PRO A 2 -6.82 12.06 6.07
CA PRO A 2 -6.60 11.67 7.45
C PRO A 2 -6.34 10.15 7.51
N ASN A 3 -5.19 9.74 8.06
CA ASN A 3 -4.77 8.35 8.20
C ASN A 3 -4.61 7.54 6.89
N GLY A 4 -4.55 8.21 5.73
CA GLY A 4 -4.42 7.56 4.43
C GLY A 4 -3.15 7.97 3.67
N TYR A 5 -2.59 7.01 2.93
CA TYR A 5 -1.42 7.20 2.07
C TYR A 5 -1.81 6.87 0.62
N ASP A 6 -1.48 7.76 -0.30
CA ASP A 6 -1.71 7.57 -1.74
C ASP A 6 -0.36 7.60 -2.46
N CYS A 7 -0.04 6.48 -3.09
CA CYS A 7 1.14 6.30 -3.92
C CYS A 7 0.75 5.61 -5.23
N SER A 8 -0.44 5.94 -5.73
CA SER A 8 -0.91 5.45 -7.01
C SER A 8 -0.06 6.01 -8.16
N ASP A 9 0.16 5.22 -9.21
CA ASP A 9 0.86 5.65 -10.44
C ASP A 9 2.29 6.17 -10.20
N MET A 10 3.06 5.45 -9.38
CA MET A 10 4.44 5.82 -9.02
C MET A 10 5.47 4.76 -9.47
N ASP A 11 5.09 3.85 -10.36
CA ASP A 11 5.93 2.74 -10.86
C ASP A 11 6.54 1.87 -9.75
N LEU A 12 5.86 1.76 -8.60
CA LEU A 12 6.35 1.03 -7.44
C LEU A 12 6.20 -0.48 -7.63
N GLN A 13 7.19 -1.23 -7.15
CA GLN A 13 7.18 -2.71 -7.16
C GLN A 13 7.08 -3.32 -5.76
N VAL A 14 7.22 -2.50 -4.73
CA VAL A 14 7.16 -2.87 -3.31
C VAL A 14 6.49 -1.77 -2.52
N ILE A 15 5.98 -2.11 -1.33
CA ILE A 15 5.38 -1.14 -0.41
C ILE A 15 6.49 -0.28 0.22
N PRO A 16 6.50 1.06 0.04
CA PRO A 16 7.54 1.93 0.60
C PRO A 16 7.61 1.87 2.13
N ASP A 17 8.82 1.85 2.69
CA ASP A 17 9.05 1.85 4.14
C ASP A 17 8.63 3.15 4.83
N GLN A 18 8.53 4.25 4.06
CA GLN A 18 8.09 5.57 4.53
C GLN A 18 6.59 5.60 4.87
N ILE A 19 5.80 4.63 4.37
CA ILE A 19 4.39 4.51 4.73
C ILE A 19 4.32 4.11 6.21
N PRO A 20 3.67 4.87 7.10
CA PRO A 20 3.61 4.52 8.52
C PRO A 20 2.94 3.17 8.76
N ASN A 21 3.41 2.40 9.76
CA ASN A 21 2.77 1.13 10.16
C ASN A 21 1.30 1.32 10.58
N SER A 22 0.93 2.54 11.00
CA SER A 22 -0.40 2.96 11.44
C SER A 22 -1.32 3.43 10.31
N VAL A 23 -0.89 3.34 9.04
CA VAL A 23 -1.76 3.70 7.90
C VAL A 23 -3.03 2.86 7.93
N GLN A 24 -4.18 3.52 7.74
CA GLN A 24 -5.48 2.85 7.73
C GLN A 24 -6.00 2.66 6.31
N ILE A 25 -5.62 3.54 5.39
CA ILE A 25 -6.08 3.55 4.00
C ILE A 25 -4.85 3.62 3.10
N LEU A 26 -4.63 2.61 2.27
CA LEU A 26 -3.56 2.61 1.26
C LEU A 26 -4.14 2.56 -0.15
N LYS A 27 -3.83 3.59 -0.94
CA LYS A 27 -4.05 3.58 -2.39
C LYS A 27 -2.73 3.29 -3.09
N PHE A 28 -2.67 2.13 -3.72
CA PHE A 28 -1.49 1.60 -4.42
C PHE A 28 -1.84 1.27 -5.89
N SER A 29 -2.89 1.88 -6.43
CA SER A 29 -3.37 1.64 -7.78
C SER A 29 -2.30 1.98 -8.84
N PHE A 30 -2.38 1.37 -10.01
CA PHE A 30 -1.45 1.63 -11.12
C PHE A 30 0.04 1.40 -10.80
N ASN A 31 0.35 0.60 -9.77
CA ASN A 31 1.70 0.10 -9.50
C ASN A 31 1.87 -1.35 -9.99
N TYR A 32 3.06 -1.91 -9.83
CA TYR A 32 3.39 -3.25 -10.32
C TYR A 32 3.62 -4.25 -9.17
N LEU A 33 2.56 -4.97 -8.79
CA LEU A 33 2.64 -6.09 -7.84
C LEU A 33 2.29 -7.40 -8.58
N PRO A 34 3.25 -8.11 -9.17
CA PRO A 34 2.98 -9.31 -9.98
C PRO A 34 2.44 -10.49 -9.14
N ALA A 35 2.70 -10.48 -7.83
CA ALA A 35 2.17 -11.43 -6.87
C ALA A 35 1.98 -10.76 -5.50
N LEU A 36 1.02 -11.27 -4.73
CA LEU A 36 0.83 -10.90 -3.34
C LEU A 36 1.29 -12.07 -2.45
N TYR A 37 2.18 -11.77 -1.51
CA TYR A 37 2.67 -12.73 -0.53
C TYR A 37 2.16 -12.34 0.86
N ASN A 38 2.13 -13.28 1.79
CA ASN A 38 1.75 -13.02 3.18
C ASN A 38 2.58 -11.89 3.83
N LEU A 39 3.81 -11.67 3.33
CA LEU A 39 4.74 -10.68 3.83
C LEU A 39 4.60 -9.31 3.14
N THR A 40 3.82 -9.17 2.06
CA THR A 40 3.73 -7.93 1.27
C THR A 40 3.22 -6.74 2.09
N PHE A 41 2.21 -6.97 2.93
CA PHE A 41 1.59 -5.91 3.76
C PHE A 41 1.80 -6.14 5.27
N GLN A 42 2.63 -7.10 5.66
CA GLN A 42 2.72 -7.56 7.06
C GLN A 42 3.05 -6.45 8.07
N ARG A 43 3.74 -5.40 7.61
CA ARG A 43 4.16 -4.25 8.42
C ARG A 43 3.01 -3.28 8.72
N LEU A 44 2.00 -3.21 7.84
CA LEU A 44 0.89 -2.25 7.92
C LEU A 44 -0.22 -2.80 8.84
N LYS A 45 0.04 -2.81 10.15
CA LYS A 45 -0.81 -3.47 11.16
C LYS A 45 -2.20 -2.84 11.32
N SER A 46 -2.37 -1.58 10.94
CA SER A 46 -3.64 -0.86 11.06
C SER A 46 -4.39 -0.73 9.73
N LEU A 47 -3.94 -1.40 8.67
CA LEU A 47 -4.52 -1.29 7.33
C LEU A 47 -5.94 -1.86 7.31
N ASN A 48 -6.91 -0.99 7.05
CA ASN A 48 -8.34 -1.32 6.99
C ASN A 48 -8.90 -1.26 5.56
N TYR A 49 -8.28 -0.46 4.69
CA TYR A 49 -8.72 -0.26 3.31
C TYR A 49 -7.52 -0.24 2.35
N LEU A 50 -7.58 -1.06 1.31
CA LEU A 50 -6.52 -1.23 0.32
C LEU A 50 -7.11 -1.14 -1.09
N VAL A 51 -6.50 -0.33 -1.96
CA VAL A 51 -6.84 -0.24 -3.37
C VAL A 51 -5.64 -0.63 -4.22
N LEU A 52 -5.81 -1.67 -5.05
CA LEU A 52 -4.80 -2.22 -5.96
C LEU A 52 -5.24 -2.17 -7.44
N THR A 53 -6.23 -1.33 -7.77
CA THR A 53 -6.82 -1.27 -9.11
C THR A 53 -5.79 -0.84 -10.15
N ARG A 54 -5.94 -1.34 -11.38
CA ARG A 54 -5.18 -0.91 -12.56
C ARG A 54 -6.11 -0.18 -13.53
#